data_AF-A0A2T2TT17-F1
#
_entry.id   AF-A0A2T2TT17-F1
#
_cell.length_a   1.000
_cell.length_b   1.000
_cell.length_c   1.000
_cell.angle_alpha   90.00
_cell.angle_beta   90.00
_cell.angle_gamma   90.00
#
_symmetry.space_group_name_H-M   'P 1'
#
loop_
_entity.id
_entity.type
_entity.pdbx_description
1 polymer ?
#
loop_
_entity_poly.entity_id
_entity_poly.type
_entity_poly.pdbx_seq_one_letter_code
_entity_poly.pdbx_strand_id
1 'polypeptide(L)'
;MPITFSPVVRNAWGDEVTDEVARVLDETFEQRTVSREEWREVLGRLDRVEEHLDHLGEEVSHQRREIGELRREMNARFDAMNARLDERLDQQSAQFDKRFATTNERIDKTNERIDAMNERFDAMNEAMRVQTRWTIGTIALFGTIIAVLIAVVEFAAG
;
A
#
# COMPACT_ATOMS: atom_id res chain seq x y z
N MET A 1 -17.05 13.35 74.02
CA MET A 1 -17.07 13.01 75.47
C MET A 1 -16.41 14.20 76.11
N PRO A 2 -17.13 14.98 76.95
CA PRO A 2 -16.65 16.30 77.32
C PRO A 2 -15.33 16.23 78.07
N ILE A 3 -14.38 17.08 77.68
CA ILE A 3 -13.08 17.14 78.34
C ILE A 3 -13.29 17.55 79.80
N THR A 4 -12.78 16.75 80.72
CA THR A 4 -12.84 17.04 82.15
C THR A 4 -11.45 17.08 82.74
N PHE A 5 -11.20 18.08 83.57
CA PHE A 5 -9.93 18.23 84.28
C PHE A 5 -9.97 17.51 85.63
N SER A 6 -8.81 16.94 86.01
CA SER A 6 -8.67 16.27 87.31
C SER A 6 -8.87 17.24 88.49
N PRO A 7 -9.23 16.72 89.68
CA PRO A 7 -9.48 17.56 90.86
C PRO A 7 -8.29 18.46 91.25
N VAL A 8 -7.06 18.00 91.00
CA VAL A 8 -5.83 18.75 91.26
C VAL A 8 -5.77 20.02 90.40
N VAL A 9 -6.18 19.91 89.14
CA VAL A 9 -6.16 21.03 88.19
C VAL A 9 -7.29 22.01 88.48
N ARG A 10 -8.49 21.51 88.82
CA ARG A 10 -9.61 22.36 89.28
C ARG A 10 -9.27 23.18 90.53
N ASN A 11 -8.65 22.55 91.53
CA ASN A 11 -8.22 23.26 92.74
C ASN A 11 -7.11 24.29 92.49
N ALA A 12 -6.23 24.05 91.52
CA ALA A 12 -5.12 24.95 91.22
C ALA A 12 -5.53 26.15 90.36
N TRP A 13 -6.43 25.97 89.39
CA TRP A 13 -6.79 26.99 88.40
C TRP A 13 -8.15 27.63 88.65
N GLY A 14 -8.96 27.05 89.53
CA GLY A 14 -10.34 27.45 89.80
C GLY A 14 -11.32 26.86 88.79
N ASP A 15 -12.53 26.57 89.24
CA ASP A 15 -13.56 25.89 88.43
C ASP A 15 -13.90 26.66 87.15
N GLU A 16 -14.02 27.99 87.25
CA GLU A 16 -14.36 28.87 86.12
C GLU A 16 -13.34 28.79 84.97
N VAL A 17 -12.04 28.81 85.29
CA VAL A 17 -10.97 28.72 84.29
C VAL A 17 -10.91 27.32 83.70
N THR A 18 -11.05 26.27 84.53
CA THR A 18 -11.04 24.90 84.02
C THR A 18 -12.23 24.58 83.13
N ASP A 19 -13.42 25.12 83.43
CA ASP A 19 -14.61 24.89 82.62
C ASP A 19 -14.52 25.67 81.29
N GLU A 20 -13.96 26.88 81.30
CA GLU A 20 -13.72 27.66 80.08
C GLU A 20 -12.68 26.98 79.16
N VAL A 21 -11.56 26.52 79.72
CA VAL A 21 -10.54 25.81 78.93
C VAL A 21 -11.09 24.46 78.42
N ALA A 22 -11.92 23.77 79.21
CA ALA A 22 -12.55 22.52 78.79
C ALA A 22 -13.48 22.78 77.60
N ARG A 23 -14.30 23.83 77.67
CA ARG A 23 -15.19 24.27 76.59
C ARG A 23 -14.42 24.59 75.32
N VAL A 24 -13.37 25.41 75.42
CA VAL A 24 -12.56 25.81 74.25
C VAL A 24 -11.86 24.60 73.63
N LEU A 25 -11.34 23.68 74.43
CA LEU A 25 -10.73 22.45 73.93
C LEU A 25 -11.76 21.56 73.24
N ASP A 26 -12.92 21.32 73.85
CA ASP A 26 -14.00 20.51 73.24
C ASP A 26 -14.42 21.11 71.89
N GLU A 27 -14.67 22.42 71.85
CA GLU A 27 -15.08 23.14 70.64
C GLU A 27 -14.00 23.07 69.55
N THR A 28 -12.71 23.16 69.94
CA THR A 28 -11.58 23.06 69.00
C THR A 28 -11.39 21.63 68.50
N PHE A 29 -11.57 20.62 69.35
CA PHE A 29 -11.47 19.22 68.96
C PHE A 29 -12.65 18.82 68.08
N GLU A 30 -13.86 19.28 68.35
CA GLU A 30 -15.02 19.05 67.49
C GLU A 30 -14.84 19.70 66.11
N GLN A 31 -14.24 20.89 66.02
CA GLN A 31 -13.98 21.55 64.72
C GLN A 31 -12.85 20.90 63.91
N ARG A 32 -11.84 20.30 64.56
CA ARG A 32 -10.61 19.84 63.89
C ARG A 32 -10.46 18.33 63.80
N THR A 33 -11.26 17.55 64.51
CA THR A 33 -11.17 16.09 64.45
C THR A 33 -12.19 15.55 63.46
N VAL A 34 -11.68 14.76 62.51
CA VAL A 34 -12.54 13.96 61.63
C VAL A 34 -13.13 12.83 62.47
N SER A 35 -14.46 12.68 62.40
CA SER A 35 -15.17 11.63 63.13
C SER A 35 -14.69 10.25 62.68
N ARG A 36 -14.76 9.26 63.58
CA ARG A 36 -14.50 7.85 63.21
C ARG A 36 -15.44 7.37 62.10
N GLU A 37 -16.62 7.96 61.96
CA GLU A 37 -17.59 7.60 60.92
C GLU A 37 -17.17 8.13 59.54
N GLU A 38 -16.71 9.39 59.46
CA GLU A 38 -16.13 9.97 58.24
C GLU A 38 -14.88 9.20 57.81
N TRP A 39 -14.03 8.78 58.76
CA TRP A 39 -12.89 7.90 58.47
C TRP A 39 -13.30 6.55 57.90
N ARG A 40 -14.37 5.93 58.43
CA ARG A 40 -14.90 4.68 57.88
C ARG A 40 -15.48 4.87 56.49
N GLU A 41 -16.13 5.99 56.23
CA GLU A 41 -16.63 6.33 54.91
C GLU A 41 -15.49 6.46 53.89
N VAL A 42 -14.41 7.16 54.27
CA VAL A 42 -13.21 7.31 53.41
C VAL A 42 -12.58 5.96 53.12
N LEU A 43 -12.42 5.08 54.12
CA LEU A 43 -11.91 3.73 53.92
C LEU A 43 -12.81 2.91 52.99
N GLY A 44 -14.12 2.94 53.20
CA GLY A 44 -15.06 2.24 52.31
C GLY A 44 -15.07 2.80 50.88
N ARG A 45 -14.76 4.09 50.69
CA ARG A 45 -14.53 4.67 49.35
C ARG A 45 -13.21 4.20 48.75
N LEU A 46 -12.16 4.07 49.57
CA LEU A 46 -10.86 3.58 49.15
C LEU A 46 -10.94 2.12 48.69
N ASP A 47 -11.63 1.27 49.45
CA ASP A 47 -11.87 -0.14 49.09
C ASP A 47 -12.57 -0.26 47.73
N ARG A 48 -13.60 0.56 47.49
CA ARG A 48 -14.29 0.62 46.18
C ARG A 48 -13.39 1.11 45.04
N VAL A 49 -12.43 1.99 45.34
CA VAL A 49 -11.45 2.46 44.34
C VAL A 49 -10.45 1.35 44.02
N GLU A 50 -9.97 0.64 45.03
CA GLU A 50 -9.07 -0.52 44.86
C GLU A 50 -9.74 -1.60 43.99
N GLU A 51 -11.00 -1.96 44.28
CA GLU A 51 -11.76 -2.90 43.47
C GLU A 51 -11.93 -2.44 42.01
N HIS A 52 -12.21 -1.15 41.78
CA HIS A 52 -12.27 -0.60 40.43
C HIS A 52 -10.91 -0.63 39.71
N LEU A 53 -9.81 -0.39 40.42
CA LEU A 53 -8.47 -0.42 39.83
C LEU A 53 -8.06 -1.85 39.45
N ASP A 54 -8.42 -2.84 40.27
CA ASP A 54 -8.20 -4.25 39.95
C ASP A 54 -8.99 -4.65 38.70
N HIS A 55 -10.27 -4.27 38.63
CA HIS A 55 -11.09 -4.55 37.45
C HIS A 55 -10.54 -3.88 36.19
N LEU A 56 -10.11 -2.61 36.27
CA LEU A 56 -9.44 -1.92 35.16
C LEU A 56 -8.13 -2.63 34.75
N GLY A 57 -7.36 -3.13 35.70
CA GLY A 57 -6.15 -3.91 35.44
C GLY A 57 -6.44 -5.18 34.65
N GLU A 58 -7.52 -5.89 35.01
CA GLU A 58 -7.99 -7.07 34.28
C GLU A 58 -8.47 -6.72 32.87
N GLU A 59 -9.29 -5.66 32.73
CA GLU A 59 -9.83 -5.23 31.44
C GLU A 59 -8.70 -4.80 30.48
N VAL A 60 -7.74 -4.01 30.96
CA VAL A 60 -6.57 -3.60 30.17
C VAL A 60 -5.74 -4.81 29.75
N SER A 61 -5.57 -5.78 30.65
CA SER A 61 -4.86 -7.03 30.35
C SER A 61 -5.59 -7.88 29.31
N HIS A 62 -6.92 -7.89 29.35
CA HIS A 62 -7.77 -8.55 28.36
C HIS A 62 -7.66 -7.87 26.99
N GLN A 63 -7.86 -6.57 26.93
CA GLN A 63 -7.73 -5.78 25.69
C GLN A 63 -6.34 -5.93 25.07
N ARG A 64 -5.28 -5.94 25.88
CA ARG A 64 -3.91 -6.13 25.39
C ARG A 64 -3.71 -7.50 24.74
N ARG A 65 -4.37 -8.54 25.26
CA ARG A 65 -4.37 -9.88 24.66
C ARG A 65 -5.12 -9.89 23.33
N GLU A 66 -6.34 -9.36 23.27
CA GLU A 66 -7.12 -9.26 22.03
C GLU A 66 -6.38 -8.49 20.94
N ILE A 67 -5.80 -7.33 21.27
CA ILE A 67 -4.98 -6.54 20.32
C ILE A 67 -3.80 -7.37 19.82
N GLY A 68 -3.16 -8.15 20.69
CA GLY A 68 -2.07 -9.05 20.31
C GLY A 68 -2.51 -10.19 19.39
N GLU A 69 -3.73 -10.68 19.53
CA GLU A 69 -4.33 -11.70 18.66
C GLU A 69 -4.73 -11.12 17.31
N LEU A 70 -5.43 -9.99 17.30
CA LEU A 70 -5.81 -9.26 16.08
C LEU A 70 -4.58 -8.90 15.24
N ARG A 71 -3.49 -8.44 15.88
CA ARG A 71 -2.22 -8.16 15.18
C ARG A 71 -1.62 -9.41 14.55
N ARG A 72 -1.63 -10.54 15.26
CA ARG A 72 -1.11 -11.82 14.74
C ARG A 72 -1.95 -12.32 13.56
N GLU A 73 -3.27 -12.28 13.67
CA GLU A 73 -4.17 -12.65 12.58
C GLU A 73 -3.99 -11.73 11.37
N MET A 74 -3.91 -10.41 11.59
CA MET A 74 -3.69 -9.44 10.52
C MET A 74 -2.37 -9.68 9.80
N ASN A 75 -1.28 -9.92 10.53
CA ASN A 75 0.02 -10.23 9.94
C ASN A 75 -0.06 -11.53 9.11
N ALA A 76 -0.65 -12.59 9.65
CA ALA A 76 -0.79 -13.86 8.92
C ALA A 76 -1.62 -13.70 7.64
N ARG A 77 -2.69 -12.90 7.67
CA ARG A 77 -3.50 -12.58 6.48
C ARG A 77 -2.71 -11.76 5.46
N PHE A 78 -1.91 -10.79 5.91
CA PHE A 78 -1.03 -10.01 5.04
C PHE A 78 0.04 -10.87 4.38
N ASP A 79 0.71 -11.74 5.12
CA ASP A 79 1.72 -12.65 4.60
C ASP A 79 1.11 -13.61 3.55
N ALA A 80 -0.07 -14.16 3.83
CA ALA A 80 -0.79 -15.00 2.87
C ALA A 80 -1.22 -14.23 1.60
N MET A 81 -1.61 -12.96 1.75
CA MET A 81 -1.96 -12.11 0.62
C MET A 81 -0.73 -11.77 -0.24
N ASN A 82 0.40 -11.43 0.40
CA ASN A 82 1.65 -11.16 -0.29
C ASN A 82 2.13 -12.38 -1.08
N ALA A 83 2.14 -13.57 -0.46
CA ALA A 83 2.53 -14.80 -1.14
C ALA A 83 1.66 -15.10 -2.38
N ARG A 84 0.34 -14.87 -2.30
CA ARG A 84 -0.57 -15.02 -3.44
C ARG A 84 -0.35 -13.98 -4.53
N LEU A 85 0.03 -12.76 -4.16
CA LEU A 85 0.35 -11.71 -5.12
C LEU A 85 1.64 -12.03 -5.85
N ASP A 86 2.69 -12.43 -5.13
CA ASP A 86 3.96 -12.84 -5.70
C ASP A 86 3.78 -13.99 -6.70
N GLU A 87 3.06 -15.06 -6.29
CA GLU A 87 2.78 -16.19 -7.18
C GLU A 87 2.02 -15.76 -8.45
N ARG A 88 1.03 -14.87 -8.32
CA ARG A 88 0.27 -14.35 -9.47
C ARG A 88 1.13 -13.50 -10.39
N LEU A 89 2.02 -12.67 -9.84
CA LEU A 89 2.92 -11.84 -10.63
C LEU A 89 3.94 -12.69 -11.38
N ASP A 90 4.50 -13.71 -10.72
CA ASP A 90 5.42 -14.67 -11.36
C ASP A 90 4.74 -15.42 -12.51
N GLN A 91 3.52 -15.91 -12.29
CA GLN A 91 2.75 -16.58 -13.34
C GLN A 91 2.43 -15.65 -14.51
N GLN A 92 2.05 -14.40 -14.24
CA GLN A 92 1.80 -13.41 -15.30
C GLN A 92 3.08 -13.08 -16.06
N SER A 93 4.20 -12.87 -15.36
CA SER A 93 5.50 -12.60 -15.98
C SER A 93 5.90 -13.74 -16.91
N ALA A 94 5.83 -15.00 -16.45
CA ALA A 94 6.13 -16.16 -17.27
C ALA A 94 5.19 -16.29 -18.49
N GLN A 95 3.91 -15.94 -18.33
CA GLN A 95 2.97 -15.92 -19.46
C GLN A 95 3.32 -14.82 -20.48
N PHE A 96 3.71 -13.63 -20.02
CA PHE A 96 4.16 -12.56 -20.89
C PHE A 96 5.42 -12.95 -21.65
N ASP A 97 6.43 -13.50 -20.97
CA ASP A 97 7.67 -13.96 -21.60
C ASP A 97 7.39 -14.97 -22.72
N LYS A 98 6.51 -15.94 -22.47
CA LYS A 98 6.09 -16.91 -23.49
C LYS A 98 5.39 -16.27 -24.68
N ARG A 99 4.52 -15.29 -24.44
CA ARG A 99 3.83 -14.54 -25.50
C ARG A 99 4.80 -13.70 -26.32
N PHE A 100 5.75 -13.04 -25.67
CA PHE A 100 6.80 -12.27 -26.35
C PHE A 100 7.69 -13.18 -27.19
N ALA A 101 8.15 -14.31 -26.65
CA ALA A 101 8.94 -15.28 -27.42
C ALA A 101 8.19 -15.79 -28.66
N THR A 102 6.91 -16.16 -28.51
CA THR A 102 6.06 -16.59 -29.64
C THR A 102 5.88 -15.46 -30.67
N THR A 103 5.77 -14.21 -30.22
CA THR A 103 5.61 -13.05 -31.10
C THR A 103 6.90 -12.78 -31.86
N ASN A 104 8.06 -12.89 -31.20
CA ASN A 104 9.37 -12.74 -31.83
C ASN A 104 9.56 -13.78 -32.94
N GLU A 105 9.24 -15.04 -32.67
CA GLU A 105 9.33 -16.11 -33.70
C GLU A 105 8.43 -15.83 -34.91
N ARG A 106 7.23 -15.25 -34.71
CA ARG A 106 6.34 -14.84 -35.80
C ARG A 106 6.89 -13.66 -36.59
N ILE A 107 7.54 -12.72 -35.92
CA ILE A 107 8.22 -11.59 -36.57
C ILE A 107 9.38 -12.12 -37.41
N ASP A 108 10.21 -13.01 -36.87
CA ASP A 108 11.34 -13.62 -37.59
C ASP A 108 10.86 -14.34 -38.86
N LYS A 109 9.83 -15.18 -38.76
CA LYS A 109 9.21 -15.83 -39.94
C LYS A 109 8.61 -14.84 -40.94
N THR A 110 8.08 -13.72 -40.47
CA THR A 110 7.56 -12.66 -41.34
C THR A 110 8.70 -11.97 -42.09
N ASN A 111 9.81 -11.68 -41.41
CA ASN A 111 10.99 -11.08 -42.02
C ASN A 111 11.57 -12.00 -43.10
N GLU A 112 11.74 -13.30 -42.82
CA GLU A 112 12.21 -14.28 -43.81
C GLU A 112 11.32 -14.30 -45.07
N ARG A 113 10.00 -14.20 -44.90
CA ARG A 113 9.06 -14.13 -46.03
C ARG A 113 9.19 -12.84 -46.82
N ILE A 114 9.42 -11.71 -46.15
CA ILE A 114 9.64 -10.41 -46.79
C ILE A 114 10.94 -10.46 -47.60
N ASP A 115 12.02 -11.00 -47.03
CA ASP A 115 13.30 -11.15 -47.72
C ASP A 115 13.16 -12.00 -48.99
N ALA A 116 12.48 -13.16 -48.88
CA ALA A 116 12.20 -14.01 -50.04
C ALA A 116 11.31 -13.32 -51.09
N MET A 117 10.40 -12.44 -50.69
CA MET A 117 9.61 -11.63 -51.61
C MET A 117 10.47 -10.58 -52.31
N ASN A 118 11.36 -9.89 -51.57
CA ASN A 118 12.27 -8.90 -52.13
C ASN A 118 13.18 -9.53 -53.21
N GLU A 119 13.76 -10.70 -52.94
CA GLU A 119 14.57 -11.43 -53.92
C GLU A 119 13.80 -11.75 -55.21
N ARG A 120 12.52 -12.16 -55.09
CA ARG A 120 11.65 -12.41 -56.26
C ARG A 120 11.35 -11.13 -57.03
N PHE A 121 11.11 -10.02 -56.32
CA PHE A 121 10.91 -8.72 -56.95
C PHE A 121 12.16 -8.25 -57.70
N ASP A 122 13.35 -8.42 -57.12
CA ASP A 122 14.61 -8.09 -57.77
C ASP A 122 14.83 -8.92 -59.04
N ALA A 123 14.56 -10.24 -58.98
CA ALA A 123 14.64 -11.11 -60.15
C ALA A 123 13.64 -10.69 -61.25
N MET A 124 12.41 -10.31 -60.89
CA MET A 124 11.41 -9.82 -61.83
C MET A 124 11.81 -8.48 -62.45
N ASN A 125 12.34 -7.56 -61.64
CA ASN A 125 12.84 -6.27 -62.10
C ASN A 125 13.99 -6.43 -63.09
N GLU A 126 14.92 -7.36 -62.84
CA GLU A 126 16.02 -7.64 -63.75
C GLU A 126 15.52 -8.26 -65.06
N ALA A 127 14.60 -9.23 -64.99
CA ALA A 127 13.97 -9.81 -66.18
C ALA A 127 13.25 -8.74 -67.01
N MET A 128 12.50 -7.84 -66.36
CA MET A 128 11.82 -6.74 -67.01
C MET A 128 12.81 -5.76 -67.65
N ARG A 129 13.91 -5.41 -66.97
CA ARG A 129 14.97 -4.56 -67.54
C ARG A 129 15.59 -5.18 -68.80
N VAL A 130 15.91 -6.47 -68.75
CA VAL A 130 16.44 -7.19 -69.92
C VAL A 130 15.43 -7.17 -71.06
N GLN A 131 14.15 -7.47 -70.77
CA GLN A 131 13.09 -7.44 -71.77
C GLN A 131 12.92 -6.04 -72.39
N THR A 132 12.87 -4.98 -71.58
CA THR A 132 12.76 -3.59 -72.05
C THR A 132 13.94 -3.21 -72.94
N ARG A 133 15.17 -3.61 -72.59
CA ARG A 133 16.35 -3.32 -73.43
C ARG A 133 16.25 -4.00 -74.80
N TRP A 134 15.79 -5.25 -74.85
CA TRP A 134 15.59 -5.97 -76.10
C TRP A 134 14.44 -5.38 -76.94
N THR A 135 13.30 -5.02 -76.34
CA THR A 135 12.16 -4.46 -77.08
C THR A 135 12.44 -3.07 -77.63
N ILE A 136 13.19 -2.22 -76.91
CA ILE A 136 13.64 -0.93 -77.46
C ILE A 136 14.55 -1.18 -78.67
N GLY A 137 15.47 -2.14 -78.59
CA GLY A 137 16.34 -2.52 -79.71
C GLY A 137 15.57 -3.01 -80.94
N THR A 138 14.54 -3.84 -80.76
CA THR A 138 13.73 -4.34 -81.89
C THR A 138 12.88 -3.24 -82.51
N ILE A 139 12.27 -2.36 -81.71
CA ILE A 139 11.51 -1.21 -82.22
C ILE A 139 12.43 -0.27 -83.03
N ALA A 140 13.63 0.03 -82.53
CA ALA A 140 14.61 0.85 -83.24
C ALA A 140 15.01 0.21 -84.57
N LEU A 141 15.26 -1.12 -84.60
CA LEU A 141 15.59 -1.85 -85.83
C LEU A 141 14.46 -1.74 -86.86
N PHE A 142 13.21 -2.04 -86.49
CA PHE A 142 12.08 -1.91 -87.40
C PHE A 142 11.91 -0.47 -87.92
N GLY A 143 12.09 0.53 -87.04
CA GLY A 143 12.09 1.93 -87.43
C GLY A 143 13.17 2.26 -88.49
N THR A 144 14.39 1.76 -88.32
CA THR A 144 15.47 1.96 -89.31
C THR A 144 15.15 1.28 -90.65
N ILE A 145 14.59 0.07 -90.63
CA ILE A 145 14.20 -0.66 -91.85
C ILE A 145 13.13 0.15 -92.61
N ILE A 146 12.10 0.63 -91.91
CA ILE A 146 11.03 1.44 -92.50
C ILE A 146 11.61 2.73 -93.10
N ALA A 147 12.50 3.42 -92.38
CA ALA A 147 13.14 4.64 -92.88
C ALA A 147 13.97 4.40 -94.16
N VAL A 148 14.73 3.31 -94.22
CA VAL A 148 15.50 2.93 -95.41
C VAL A 148 14.57 2.60 -96.58
N LEU A 149 13.49 1.85 -96.36
CA LEU A 149 12.53 1.52 -97.41
C LEU A 149 11.89 2.77 -98.01
N ILE A 150 11.49 3.74 -97.18
CA ILE A 150 10.95 5.02 -97.64
C ILE A 150 11.97 5.76 -98.50
N ALA A 151 13.23 5.88 -98.04
CA ALA A 151 14.28 6.55 -98.79
C ALA A 151 14.56 5.90 -100.16
N VAL A 152 14.53 4.56 -100.24
CA VAL A 152 14.69 3.84 -101.51
C VAL A 152 13.53 4.10 -102.46
N VAL A 153 12.29 4.14 -101.96
CA VAL A 153 11.10 4.45 -102.77
C VAL A 153 11.15 5.88 -103.30
N GLU A 154 11.53 6.86 -102.46
CA GLU A 154 11.70 8.25 -102.89
C GLU A 154 12.79 8.39 -103.96
N PHE A 155 13.93 7.73 -103.79
CA PHE A 155 15.01 7.74 -104.77
C PHE A 155 14.63 7.05 -106.09
N ALA A 156 13.78 6.02 -106.06
CA ALA A 156 13.30 5.34 -107.26
C ALA A 156 12.16 6.07 -107.99
N ALA A 157 11.46 6.99 -107.31
CA ALA A 157 10.33 7.75 -107.84
C ALA A 157 10.72 9.15 -108.37
N GLY A 158 11.92 9.64 -108.07
CA GLY A 158 12.50 10.88 -108.61
C GLY A 158 13.39 10.63 -109.81
#